data_AF-A0A8X6JPF2-F1
#
_entry.id   AF-A0A8X6JPF2-F1
#
_cell.length_a   1.000
_cell.length_b   1.000
_cell.length_c   1.000
_cell.angle_alpha   90.00
_cell.angle_beta   90.00
_cell.angle_gamma   90.00
#
_symmetry.space_group_name_H-M   'P 1'
#
loop_
_entity.id
_entity.type
_entity.pdbx_description
1 polymer ?
#
loop_
_entity_poly.entity_id
_entity_poly.type
_entity_poly.pdbx_seq_one_letter_code
_entity_poly.pdbx_strand_id
1 'polypeptide(L)'
;MRPSIYSWYNYSFNRNLSSENIEKFKEKISKGPSLSNFITNNPNLSVVDDVDYPPYLTSENNASRKIYVETYGCQMNVSDTEIIYSILKNAGFEIVKDINDTDVIFIMTCAIREGAEQKIWSRLNYFKTVKRKHDVMHAHKMKIGVLGCMAERLKHKLIEKEKIVDIVAGPDSYKDLPNLLSLADEGQKAVNVMLSADETYADIMPVRINEMSKSAFVSIMRGCDNMCTYCIVPFTRGRERSRPVSSILDEIRYLSDQGIKEITLLGQNVNSYRDLSADLDSEMVLSPGFKTVYKKRKGGLLFADLLDRVSDINPEIRIRFTSPHPKDFPDDVLHVINAKPNICKLLHMPAQSGNSEVLERMRRGHTREAYFELIDHIRKIIPNVAFTSDFICGFCDETEEAHHDTLSLIKEVKYEFAFIFAYSMRQKTHAYYDLKDNVPEEVKKRRAEEAHSVFRDCALELHKKEIGKYHLVQVLGPSKRSESDWSGRNDWNTKVIYPQVPIPVEKDSNNYHLPTPGDYIVVQIHDCSSQVLKGKPMYHTTLQEFYKNGFLKNDVK
;
A
#
# COMPACT_ATOMS: atom_id res chain seq x y z
N MET A 1 49.71 -22.66 40.86
CA MET A 1 50.77 -22.87 39.84
C MET A 1 50.28 -22.32 38.53
N ARG A 2 50.94 -21.23 38.09
CA ARG A 2 50.81 -20.39 36.88
C ARG A 2 49.47 -19.64 36.64
N PRO A 3 49.53 -18.32 36.31
CA PRO A 3 48.51 -17.33 36.69
C PRO A 3 47.86 -16.58 35.50
N SER A 4 46.81 -15.80 35.79
CA SER A 4 46.18 -14.84 34.86
C SER A 4 47.00 -13.56 34.69
N ILE A 5 46.93 -12.91 33.52
CA ILE A 5 47.33 -11.50 33.34
C ILE A 5 46.29 -10.80 32.46
N TYR A 6 45.48 -9.97 33.12
CA TYR A 6 44.96 -8.71 32.61
C TYR A 6 46.12 -7.74 32.35
N SER A 7 45.95 -6.88 31.34
CA SER A 7 46.51 -5.52 31.19
C SER A 7 47.42 -5.27 29.96
N TRP A 8 47.23 -4.07 29.39
CA TRP A 8 47.97 -3.33 28.35
C TRP A 8 47.52 -3.55 26.88
N TYR A 9 47.07 -2.56 26.08
CA TYR A 9 46.89 -1.12 26.29
C TYR A 9 45.90 -0.51 25.24
N ASN A 10 45.26 0.58 25.67
CA ASN A 10 44.37 1.51 24.98
C ASN A 10 44.69 1.86 23.51
N TYR A 11 43.66 1.90 22.66
CA TYR A 11 43.56 2.93 21.62
C TYR A 11 42.25 3.70 21.79
N SER A 12 42.35 4.82 22.50
CA SER A 12 41.37 5.91 22.45
C SER A 12 41.26 6.38 21.00
N PHE A 13 40.08 6.26 20.39
CA PHE A 13 39.76 7.03 19.19
C PHE A 13 39.51 8.48 19.62
N ASN A 14 40.62 9.19 19.83
CA ASN A 14 40.66 10.63 20.02
C ASN A 14 40.17 11.29 18.72
N ARG A 15 38.88 11.66 18.67
CA ARG A 15 38.36 12.57 17.65
C ARG A 15 38.87 13.98 17.95
N ASN A 16 40.05 14.29 17.46
CA ASN A 16 40.47 15.65 17.13
C ASN A 16 41.12 15.59 15.75
N LEU A 17 40.28 15.52 14.71
CA LEU A 17 40.70 15.86 13.35
C LEU A 17 40.96 17.36 13.32
N SER A 18 42.23 17.76 13.36
CA SER A 18 42.59 19.17 13.16
C SER A 18 42.14 19.63 11.77
N SER A 19 41.68 20.88 11.68
CA SER A 19 41.29 21.56 10.45
C SER A 19 42.32 21.42 9.33
N GLU A 20 43.61 21.40 9.67
CA GLU A 20 44.73 21.17 8.75
C GLU A 20 44.68 19.81 8.01
N ASN A 21 44.23 18.73 8.67
CA ASN A 21 44.15 17.41 8.03
C ASN A 21 42.99 17.33 7.03
N ILE A 22 41.92 18.08 7.28
CA ILE A 22 40.78 18.20 6.36
C ILE A 22 41.15 19.07 5.16
N GLU A 23 41.92 20.15 5.37
CA GLU A 23 42.42 20.99 4.26
C GLU A 23 43.42 20.24 3.37
N LYS A 24 44.36 19.49 3.95
CA LYS A 24 45.28 18.64 3.17
C LYS A 24 44.56 17.55 2.38
N PHE A 25 43.47 17.01 2.91
CA PHE A 25 42.63 16.04 2.20
C PHE A 25 41.85 16.71 1.05
N LYS A 26 41.29 17.90 1.26
CA LYS A 26 40.62 18.69 0.22
C LYS A 26 41.56 19.13 -0.90
N GLU A 27 42.80 19.52 -0.56
CA GLU A 27 43.85 19.82 -1.56
C GLU A 27 44.24 18.61 -2.40
N LYS A 28 44.27 17.40 -1.80
CA LYS A 28 44.54 16.16 -2.54
C LYS A 28 43.40 15.79 -3.51
N ILE A 29 42.15 16.06 -3.14
CA ILE A 29 41.00 15.83 -4.01
C ILE A 29 40.96 16.87 -5.14
N SER A 30 41.27 18.15 -4.86
CA SER A 30 41.26 19.20 -5.89
C SER A 30 42.37 19.05 -6.92
N LYS A 31 43.48 18.39 -6.55
CA LYS A 31 44.60 18.05 -7.44
C LYS A 31 44.47 16.67 -8.11
N GLY A 32 43.40 15.93 -7.81
CA GLY A 32 43.12 14.64 -8.44
C GLY A 32 42.55 14.79 -9.86
N PRO A 33 42.66 13.76 -10.72
CA PRO A 33 42.07 13.80 -12.05
C PRO A 33 40.55 14.00 -11.96
N SER A 34 40.03 14.99 -12.69
CA SER A 34 38.59 15.23 -12.77
C SER A 34 37.90 14.15 -13.61
N LEU A 35 36.58 14.03 -13.48
CA LEU A 35 35.77 13.14 -14.32
C LEU A 35 36.00 13.41 -15.82
N SER A 36 36.20 14.69 -16.19
CA SER A 36 36.53 15.09 -17.56
C SER A 36 37.84 14.46 -18.06
N ASN A 37 38.85 14.31 -17.21
CA ASN A 37 40.13 13.67 -17.58
C ASN A 37 39.96 12.16 -17.86
N PHE A 38 38.96 11.50 -17.25
CA PHE A 38 38.61 10.11 -17.54
C PHE A 38 37.81 9.97 -18.84
N ILE A 39 37.01 10.97 -19.19
CA ILE A 39 36.18 10.99 -20.41
C ILE A 39 37.02 11.29 -21.65
N THR A 40 37.99 12.21 -21.57
CA THR A 40 38.83 12.57 -22.74
C THR A 40 39.80 11.47 -23.20
N ASN A 41 40.09 10.48 -22.35
CA ASN A 41 41.02 9.38 -22.67
C ASN A 41 40.32 8.14 -23.27
N ASN A 42 39.01 8.18 -23.52
CA ASN A 42 38.28 7.08 -24.15
C ASN A 42 37.46 7.57 -25.35
N PRO A 43 37.96 7.41 -26.59
CA PRO A 43 37.25 7.87 -27.78
C PRO A 43 36.01 7.03 -28.17
N ASN A 44 35.61 6.05 -27.34
CA ASN A 44 34.48 5.12 -27.59
C ASN A 44 33.43 5.12 -26.47
N LEU A 45 33.09 6.29 -25.90
CA LEU A 45 31.91 6.39 -25.04
C LEU A 45 30.69 6.77 -25.89
N SER A 46 30.06 5.76 -26.48
CA SER A 46 28.68 5.87 -26.97
C SER A 46 27.74 5.79 -25.76
N VAL A 47 26.79 6.72 -25.66
CA VAL A 47 25.64 6.57 -24.78
C VAL A 47 24.83 5.39 -25.33
N VAL A 48 24.77 4.31 -24.56
CA VAL A 48 23.95 3.14 -24.89
C VAL A 48 22.57 3.40 -24.30
N ASP A 49 21.57 3.58 -25.15
CA ASP A 49 20.17 3.79 -24.75
C ASP A 49 19.48 2.50 -24.26
N ASP A 50 20.17 1.36 -24.33
CA ASP A 50 19.71 0.09 -23.78
C ASP A 50 20.32 -0.16 -22.40
N VAL A 51 19.46 -0.35 -21.41
CA VAL A 51 19.85 -0.87 -20.10
C VAL A 51 20.23 -2.34 -20.28
N ASP A 52 21.47 -2.60 -20.66
CA ASP A 52 22.01 -3.95 -20.80
C ASP A 52 21.97 -4.65 -19.43
N TYR A 53 21.18 -5.71 -19.34
CA TYR A 53 21.24 -6.64 -18.22
C TYR A 53 22.66 -7.22 -18.15
N PRO A 54 23.22 -7.44 -16.96
CA PRO A 54 24.60 -7.92 -16.85
C PRO A 54 24.83 -9.21 -17.65
N PRO A 55 26.00 -9.37 -18.29
CA PRO A 55 26.24 -10.28 -19.42
C PRO A 55 26.15 -11.80 -19.12
N TYR A 56 25.80 -12.20 -17.90
CA TYR A 56 25.56 -13.60 -17.53
C TYR A 56 24.08 -14.02 -17.67
N LEU A 57 23.16 -13.08 -17.87
CA LEU A 57 21.76 -13.38 -18.22
C LEU A 57 21.66 -13.61 -19.74
N THR A 58 22.18 -14.74 -20.22
CA THR A 58 21.98 -15.13 -21.62
C THR A 58 20.50 -15.43 -21.84
N SER A 59 19.86 -14.60 -22.67
CA SER A 59 18.44 -14.69 -23.05
C SER A 59 18.05 -16.05 -23.64
N GLU A 60 19.02 -16.80 -24.18
CA GLU A 60 18.81 -18.09 -24.83
C GLU A 60 18.33 -19.22 -23.90
N ASN A 61 18.61 -19.16 -22.58
CA ASN A 61 18.15 -20.16 -21.60
C ASN A 61 16.85 -19.79 -20.86
N ASN A 62 16.39 -18.54 -20.95
CA ASN A 62 15.20 -18.06 -20.23
C ASN A 62 13.91 -18.14 -21.06
N ALA A 63 14.03 -18.19 -22.40
CA ALA A 63 12.94 -18.01 -23.37
C ALA A 63 11.85 -19.11 -23.38
N SER A 64 11.76 -19.98 -22.37
CA SER A 64 10.71 -20.99 -22.26
C SER A 64 10.27 -21.33 -20.83
N ARG A 65 10.74 -20.61 -19.81
CA ARG A 65 10.44 -20.96 -18.42
C ARG A 65 9.17 -20.28 -17.93
N LYS A 66 8.29 -21.08 -17.36
CA LYS A 66 6.97 -20.67 -16.88
C LYS A 66 7.00 -20.30 -15.41
N ILE A 67 6.42 -19.16 -15.07
CA ILE A 67 6.38 -18.62 -13.71
C ILE A 67 4.94 -18.48 -13.25
N TYR A 68 4.67 -19.04 -12.08
CA TYR A 68 3.44 -18.88 -11.34
C TYR A 68 3.71 -18.05 -10.08
N VAL A 69 2.92 -17.00 -9.86
CA VAL A 69 3.04 -16.16 -8.67
C VAL A 69 1.75 -16.16 -7.86
N GLU A 70 1.85 -16.58 -6.61
CA GLU A 70 0.73 -16.60 -5.68
C GLU A 70 0.80 -15.44 -4.71
N THR A 71 -0.19 -14.55 -4.76
CA THR A 71 -0.16 -13.30 -3.99
C THR A 71 -1.00 -13.39 -2.72
N TYR A 72 -0.35 -13.15 -1.58
CA TYR A 72 -0.96 -13.02 -0.27
C TYR A 72 -0.63 -11.66 0.35
N GLY A 73 -1.66 -10.93 0.77
CA GLY A 73 -1.45 -9.72 1.58
C GLY A 73 -2.40 -8.59 1.29
N CYS A 74 -1.82 -7.40 1.10
CA CYS A 74 -2.53 -6.15 0.87
C CYS A 74 -2.46 -5.70 -0.60
N GLN A 75 -3.06 -4.56 -0.89
CA GLN A 75 -3.09 -3.92 -2.20
C GLN A 75 -1.67 -3.65 -2.74
N MET A 76 -0.72 -3.31 -1.86
CA MET A 76 0.70 -3.17 -2.24
C MET A 76 1.28 -4.48 -2.75
N ASN A 77 0.91 -5.63 -2.18
CA ASN A 77 1.40 -6.91 -2.67
C ASN A 77 0.84 -7.24 -4.07
N VAL A 78 -0.39 -6.81 -4.38
CA VAL A 78 -0.96 -6.96 -5.72
C VAL A 78 -0.19 -6.10 -6.72
N SER A 79 0.06 -4.82 -6.39
CA SER A 79 0.87 -3.92 -7.22
C SER A 79 2.32 -4.41 -7.38
N ASP A 80 2.95 -4.90 -6.30
CA ASP A 80 4.28 -5.51 -6.32
C ASP A 80 4.33 -6.71 -7.28
N THR A 81 3.27 -7.53 -7.33
CA THR A 81 3.19 -8.65 -8.29
C THR A 81 3.10 -8.17 -9.73
N GLU A 82 2.36 -7.10 -10.04
CA GLU A 82 2.30 -6.51 -11.39
C GLU A 82 3.68 -5.97 -11.85
N ILE A 83 4.47 -5.41 -10.91
CA ILE A 83 5.86 -4.99 -11.16
C ILE A 83 6.75 -6.21 -11.44
N ILE A 84 6.65 -7.26 -10.61
CA ILE A 84 7.42 -8.50 -10.79
C ILE A 84 7.11 -9.15 -12.15
N TYR A 85 5.86 -9.14 -12.59
CA TYR A 85 5.48 -9.64 -13.91
C TYR A 85 6.17 -8.88 -15.02
N SER A 86 6.24 -7.55 -14.93
CA SER A 86 6.98 -6.74 -15.90
C SER A 86 8.47 -7.11 -15.94
N ILE A 87 9.11 -7.21 -14.77
CA ILE A 87 10.55 -7.51 -14.67
C ILE A 87 10.85 -8.88 -15.29
N LEU A 88 10.07 -9.90 -14.94
CA LEU A 88 10.29 -11.27 -15.39
C LEU A 88 9.95 -11.44 -16.87
N LYS A 89 8.89 -10.79 -17.36
CA LYS A 89 8.55 -10.82 -18.80
C LYS A 89 9.64 -10.17 -19.64
N ASN A 90 10.21 -9.05 -19.20
CA ASN A 90 11.32 -8.39 -19.87
C ASN A 90 12.60 -9.24 -19.84
N ALA A 91 12.78 -10.08 -18.82
CA ALA A 91 13.86 -11.06 -18.74
C ALA A 91 13.59 -12.37 -19.53
N GLY A 92 12.49 -12.47 -20.27
CA GLY A 92 12.16 -13.58 -21.17
C GLY A 92 11.30 -14.70 -20.58
N PHE A 93 10.80 -14.55 -19.36
CA PHE A 93 9.96 -15.57 -18.72
C PHE A 93 8.49 -15.48 -19.15
N GLU A 94 7.80 -16.63 -19.21
CA GLU A 94 6.36 -16.72 -19.47
C GLU A 94 5.59 -16.75 -18.14
N ILE A 95 4.56 -15.91 -18.00
CA ILE A 95 3.70 -15.92 -16.80
C ILE A 95 2.49 -16.82 -17.03
N VAL A 96 2.26 -17.78 -16.13
CA VAL A 96 1.16 -18.74 -16.21
C VAL A 96 0.19 -18.63 -15.04
N LYS A 97 -1.05 -19.09 -15.25
CA LYS A 97 -2.11 -19.13 -14.22
C LYS A 97 -2.25 -20.50 -13.56
N ASP A 98 -1.82 -21.56 -14.22
CA ASP A 98 -1.85 -22.93 -13.67
C ASP A 98 -0.52 -23.26 -12.99
N ILE A 99 -0.61 -23.64 -11.72
CA ILE A 99 0.55 -24.06 -10.94
C ILE A 99 1.15 -25.39 -11.41
N ASN A 100 0.40 -26.22 -12.14
CA ASN A 100 0.91 -27.51 -12.62
C ASN A 100 1.78 -27.37 -13.87
N ASP A 101 1.71 -26.23 -14.56
CA ASP A 101 2.43 -25.92 -15.79
C ASP A 101 3.46 -24.82 -15.54
N THR A 102 4.30 -24.98 -14.51
CA THR A 102 5.25 -23.94 -14.07
C THR A 102 6.60 -24.53 -13.70
N ASP A 103 7.67 -23.81 -14.03
CA ASP A 103 9.05 -24.15 -13.64
C ASP A 103 9.49 -23.39 -12.38
N VAL A 104 8.88 -22.24 -12.12
CA VAL A 104 9.18 -21.38 -10.96
C VAL A 104 7.90 -20.99 -10.26
N ILE A 105 7.88 -21.15 -8.93
CA ILE A 105 6.79 -20.69 -8.08
C ILE A 105 7.30 -19.56 -7.19
N PHE A 106 6.71 -18.38 -7.30
CA PHE A 106 6.88 -17.33 -6.31
C PHE A 106 5.66 -17.21 -5.41
N ILE A 107 5.90 -17.02 -4.12
CA ILE A 107 4.86 -16.66 -3.16
C ILE A 107 5.12 -15.25 -2.66
N MET A 108 4.26 -14.31 -3.05
CA MET A 108 4.30 -12.92 -2.59
C MET A 108 3.59 -12.83 -1.24
N THR A 109 4.31 -12.36 -0.22
CA THR A 109 3.87 -12.47 1.17
C THR A 109 3.76 -11.13 1.91
N CYS A 110 2.90 -11.12 2.92
CA CYS A 110 2.72 -10.01 3.85
C CYS A 110 3.24 -10.39 5.24
N ALA A 111 3.88 -9.44 5.94
CA ALA A 111 4.37 -9.64 7.31
C ALA A 111 3.39 -9.15 8.40
N ILE A 112 2.30 -8.51 8.00
CA ILE A 112 1.50 -7.69 8.92
C ILE A 112 0.33 -8.50 9.51
N ARG A 113 -0.39 -9.28 8.72
CA ARG A 113 -1.62 -9.94 9.21
C ARG A 113 -1.33 -11.13 10.12
N GLU A 114 -2.11 -11.26 11.19
CA GLU A 114 -2.11 -12.45 12.05
C GLU A 114 -2.46 -13.71 11.24
N GLY A 115 -1.85 -14.84 11.56
CA GLY A 115 -2.04 -16.11 10.82
C GLY A 115 -1.44 -16.14 9.41
N ALA A 116 -0.94 -15.02 8.87
CA ALA A 116 -0.31 -15.00 7.55
C ALA A 116 0.90 -15.95 7.47
N GLU A 117 1.72 -15.99 8.52
CA GLU A 117 2.88 -16.88 8.59
C GLU A 117 2.49 -18.36 8.52
N GLN A 118 1.52 -18.80 9.33
CA GLN A 118 1.03 -20.19 9.33
C GLN A 118 0.47 -20.61 7.96
N LYS A 119 -0.25 -19.71 7.30
CA LYS A 119 -0.79 -19.95 5.96
C LYS A 119 0.33 -20.20 4.94
N ILE A 120 1.41 -19.43 5.01
CA ILE A 120 2.55 -19.58 4.11
C ILE A 120 3.32 -20.88 4.39
N TRP A 121 3.49 -21.27 5.66
CA TRP A 121 4.08 -22.59 5.98
C TRP A 121 3.25 -23.75 5.41
N SER A 122 1.92 -23.69 5.56
CA SER A 122 1.02 -24.68 4.98
C SER A 122 1.14 -24.72 3.44
N ARG A 123 1.24 -23.56 2.80
CA ARG A 123 1.36 -23.47 1.34
C ARG A 123 2.71 -23.99 0.83
N LEU A 124 3.81 -23.70 1.51
CA LEU A 124 5.13 -24.26 1.20
C LEU A 124 5.14 -25.79 1.29
N ASN A 125 4.43 -26.38 2.25
CA ASN A 125 4.27 -27.83 2.34
C ASN A 125 3.51 -28.42 1.14
N TYR A 126 2.49 -27.72 0.64
CA TYR A 126 1.82 -28.12 -0.60
C TYR A 126 2.77 -28.05 -1.81
N PHE A 127 3.58 -26.98 -1.91
CA PHE A 127 4.55 -26.84 -2.99
C PHE A 127 5.65 -27.92 -2.97
N LYS A 128 5.97 -28.52 -1.81
CA LYS A 128 6.83 -29.73 -1.76
C LYS A 128 6.26 -30.87 -2.60
N THR A 129 4.95 -31.07 -2.57
CA THR A 129 4.28 -32.12 -3.34
C THR A 129 4.29 -31.80 -4.83
N VAL A 130 4.06 -30.53 -5.19
CA VAL A 130 4.11 -30.07 -6.59
C VAL A 130 5.51 -30.22 -7.16
N LYS A 131 6.54 -29.70 -6.45
CA LYS A 131 7.95 -29.81 -6.84
C LYS A 131 8.40 -31.25 -7.05
N ARG A 132 8.02 -32.18 -6.16
CA ARG A 132 8.34 -33.60 -6.32
C ARG A 132 7.77 -34.20 -7.60
N LYS A 133 6.54 -33.85 -7.99
CA LYS A 133 5.93 -34.33 -9.23
C LYS A 133 6.62 -33.73 -10.44
N HIS A 134 6.82 -32.41 -10.44
CA HIS A 134 7.50 -31.70 -11.51
C HIS A 134 8.92 -32.24 -11.74
N ASP A 135 9.72 -32.36 -10.68
CA ASP A 135 11.14 -32.76 -10.76
C ASP A 135 11.36 -34.21 -11.24
N VAL A 136 10.31 -35.03 -11.27
CA VAL A 136 10.29 -36.38 -11.86
C VAL A 136 9.96 -36.34 -13.34
N MET A 137 9.14 -35.38 -13.78
CA MET A 137 8.64 -35.28 -15.16
C MET A 137 9.50 -34.37 -16.05
N HIS A 138 10.26 -33.44 -15.46
CA HIS A 138 11.00 -32.41 -16.19
C HIS A 138 12.50 -32.46 -15.90
N ALA A 139 13.31 -32.10 -16.91
CA ALA A 139 14.77 -32.04 -16.79
C ALA A 139 15.23 -30.88 -15.89
N HIS A 140 14.50 -29.76 -15.92
CA HIS A 140 14.75 -28.62 -15.03
C HIS A 140 14.09 -28.83 -13.66
N LYS A 141 14.85 -28.54 -12.60
CA LYS A 141 14.32 -28.60 -11.23
C LYS A 141 13.50 -27.35 -10.94
N MET A 142 12.31 -27.53 -10.39
CA MET A 142 11.42 -26.45 -10.03
C MET A 142 12.07 -25.55 -8.99
N LYS A 143 11.96 -24.23 -9.15
CA LYS A 143 12.46 -23.25 -8.16
C LYS A 143 11.31 -22.67 -7.36
N ILE A 144 11.51 -22.50 -6.05
CA ILE A 144 10.52 -21.90 -5.16
C ILE A 144 11.12 -20.68 -4.46
N GLY A 145 10.47 -19.53 -4.65
CA GLY A 145 10.87 -18.27 -4.05
C GLY A 145 9.81 -17.67 -3.12
N VAL A 146 10.24 -17.10 -2.00
CA VAL A 146 9.40 -16.35 -1.06
C VAL A 146 9.72 -14.86 -1.16
N LEU A 147 8.73 -14.06 -1.54
CA LEU A 147 8.88 -12.63 -1.82
C LEU A 147 8.11 -11.77 -0.82
N GLY A 148 8.47 -10.49 -0.72
CA GLY A 148 7.70 -9.47 -0.01
C GLY A 148 8.11 -9.28 1.46
N CYS A 149 7.27 -8.61 2.24
CA CYS A 149 7.63 -8.15 3.58
C CYS A 149 8.03 -9.27 4.55
N MET A 150 7.45 -10.47 4.40
CA MET A 150 7.76 -11.58 5.32
C MET A 150 9.10 -12.24 5.00
N ALA A 151 9.60 -12.09 3.77
CA ALA A 151 10.93 -12.56 3.37
C ALA A 151 12.02 -11.91 4.23
N GLU A 152 11.92 -10.59 4.48
CA GLU A 152 12.82 -9.86 5.37
C GLU A 152 12.79 -10.43 6.79
N ARG A 153 11.57 -10.68 7.32
CA ARG A 153 11.38 -11.10 8.71
C ARG A 153 11.82 -12.54 8.95
N LEU A 154 11.53 -13.45 8.02
CA LEU A 154 11.68 -14.89 8.21
C LEU A 154 12.89 -15.51 7.50
N LYS A 155 13.79 -14.70 6.92
CA LYS A 155 14.93 -15.18 6.10
C LYS A 155 15.67 -16.38 6.70
N HIS A 156 16.08 -16.30 7.98
CA HIS A 156 16.81 -17.39 8.64
C HIS A 156 15.98 -18.66 8.76
N LYS A 157 14.72 -18.54 9.19
CA LYS A 157 13.81 -19.71 9.29
C LYS A 157 13.52 -20.31 7.91
N LEU A 158 13.31 -19.49 6.89
CA LEU A 158 13.05 -19.94 5.52
C LEU A 158 14.25 -20.68 4.94
N ILE A 159 15.47 -20.19 5.17
CA ILE A 159 16.70 -20.78 4.61
C ILE A 159 17.12 -22.03 5.40
N GLU A 160 17.08 -21.98 6.73
CA GLU A 160 17.58 -23.05 7.61
C GLU A 160 16.57 -24.18 7.79
N LYS A 161 15.30 -23.86 8.05
CA LYS A 161 14.26 -24.87 8.31
C LYS A 161 13.64 -25.40 7.03
N GLU A 162 13.43 -24.56 6.03
CA GLU A 162 12.80 -24.95 4.77
C GLU A 162 13.82 -25.11 3.65
N LYS A 163 14.39 -26.31 3.54
CA LYS A 163 15.33 -26.64 2.46
C LYS A 163 14.76 -26.54 1.04
N ILE A 164 13.44 -26.39 0.90
CA ILE A 164 12.76 -26.24 -0.38
C ILE A 164 12.83 -24.81 -0.95
N VAL A 165 13.03 -23.80 -0.12
CA VAL A 165 13.08 -22.41 -0.59
C VAL A 165 14.45 -22.14 -1.20
N ASP A 166 14.45 -21.85 -2.50
CA ASP A 166 15.62 -21.56 -3.31
C ASP A 166 15.93 -20.05 -3.32
N ILE A 167 14.88 -19.21 -3.29
CA ILE A 167 14.97 -17.75 -3.42
C ILE A 167 14.22 -17.03 -2.30
N VAL A 168 14.81 -15.98 -1.75
CA VAL A 168 14.16 -15.09 -0.78
C VAL A 168 14.42 -13.63 -1.18
N ALA A 169 13.38 -12.88 -1.56
CA ALA A 169 13.54 -11.48 -1.97
C ALA A 169 12.65 -10.51 -1.19
N GLY A 170 13.23 -9.40 -0.73
CA GLY A 170 12.52 -8.33 -0.03
C GLY A 170 11.83 -7.34 -0.99
N PRO A 171 11.01 -6.41 -0.46
CA PRO A 171 10.23 -5.48 -1.27
C PRO A 171 11.03 -4.53 -2.19
N ASP A 172 12.30 -4.28 -1.88
CA ASP A 172 13.17 -3.36 -2.61
C ASP A 172 14.17 -4.10 -3.52
N SER A 173 13.99 -5.41 -3.74
CA SER A 173 14.97 -6.26 -4.44
C SER A 173 14.40 -7.00 -5.64
N TYR A 174 13.22 -6.63 -6.15
CA TYR A 174 12.56 -7.36 -7.23
C TYR A 174 13.29 -7.25 -8.58
N LYS A 175 14.03 -6.16 -8.84
CA LYS A 175 14.87 -6.03 -10.04
C LYS A 175 15.97 -7.10 -10.12
N ASP A 176 16.39 -7.60 -8.97
CA ASP A 176 17.41 -8.65 -8.84
C ASP A 176 16.85 -10.07 -9.06
N LEU A 177 15.52 -10.23 -9.21
CA LEU A 177 14.91 -11.57 -9.36
C LEU A 177 15.49 -12.40 -10.52
N PRO A 178 15.76 -11.86 -11.72
CA PRO A 178 16.39 -12.63 -12.79
C PRO A 178 17.77 -13.17 -12.38
N ASN A 179 18.58 -12.36 -11.70
CA ASN A 179 19.89 -12.77 -11.20
C ASN A 179 19.77 -13.80 -10.06
N LEU A 180 18.85 -13.59 -9.10
CA LEU A 180 18.58 -14.56 -8.03
C LEU A 180 18.12 -15.91 -8.57
N LEU A 181 17.35 -15.93 -9.67
CA LEU A 181 16.96 -17.15 -10.36
C LEU A 181 18.18 -17.86 -10.97
N SER A 182 19.06 -17.13 -11.66
CA SER A 182 20.30 -17.68 -12.23
C SER A 182 21.17 -18.34 -11.16
N LEU A 183 21.40 -17.67 -10.02
CA LEU A 183 22.14 -18.22 -8.89
C LEU A 183 21.47 -19.47 -8.29
N ALA A 184 20.13 -19.46 -8.23
CA ALA A 184 19.37 -20.61 -7.76
C ALA A 184 19.47 -21.81 -8.72
N ASP A 185 19.56 -21.58 -10.03
CA ASP A 185 19.76 -22.63 -11.03
C ASP A 185 21.13 -23.30 -10.92
N GLU A 186 22.18 -22.55 -10.53
CA GLU A 186 23.50 -23.08 -10.18
C GLU A 186 23.52 -23.92 -8.87
N GLY A 187 22.38 -24.01 -8.18
CA GLY A 187 22.21 -24.79 -6.96
C GLY A 187 22.52 -24.01 -5.68
N GLN A 188 22.76 -22.70 -5.77
CA GLN A 188 22.96 -21.83 -4.61
C GLN A 188 21.60 -21.38 -4.03
N LYS A 189 21.56 -21.08 -2.73
CA LYS A 189 20.40 -20.36 -2.17
C LYS A 189 20.59 -18.87 -2.38
N ALA A 190 19.66 -18.21 -3.05
CA ALA A 190 19.76 -16.81 -3.42
C ALA A 190 18.88 -15.95 -2.51
N VAL A 191 19.46 -14.94 -1.86
CA VAL A 191 18.76 -14.13 -0.85
C VAL A 191 19.12 -12.66 -1.01
N ASN A 192 18.12 -11.83 -1.29
CA ASN A 192 18.27 -10.37 -1.28
C ASN A 192 17.10 -9.71 -0.57
N VAL A 193 17.33 -9.28 0.67
CA VAL A 193 16.33 -8.59 1.50
C VAL A 193 16.83 -7.21 1.94
N MET A 194 17.84 -6.68 1.25
CA MET A 194 18.40 -5.38 1.57
C MET A 194 17.41 -4.28 1.19
N LEU A 195 17.19 -3.36 2.13
CA LEU A 195 16.34 -2.19 1.89
C LEU A 195 17.17 -1.13 1.16
N SER A 196 16.63 -0.66 0.04
CA SER A 196 17.26 0.41 -0.74
C SER A 196 16.91 1.78 -0.13
N ALA A 197 17.77 2.77 -0.35
CA ALA A 197 17.54 4.15 0.06
C ALA A 197 16.70 4.96 -0.95
N ASP A 198 16.60 4.47 -2.19
CA ASP A 198 16.13 5.21 -3.37
C ASP A 198 15.11 4.45 -4.23
N GLU A 199 15.01 3.12 -4.09
CA GLU A 199 14.14 2.31 -4.95
C GLU A 199 12.64 2.62 -4.76
N THR A 200 11.98 2.89 -5.88
CA THR A 200 10.56 3.21 -6.01
C THR A 200 9.87 2.48 -7.17
N TYR A 201 10.63 1.82 -8.04
CA TYR A 201 10.22 1.19 -9.30
C TYR A 201 9.60 2.19 -10.30
N ALA A 202 10.03 3.46 -10.23
CA ALA A 202 9.53 4.55 -11.08
C ALA A 202 9.76 4.31 -12.59
N ASP A 203 10.74 3.48 -12.92
CA ASP A 203 11.22 3.14 -14.26
C ASP A 203 10.51 1.92 -14.85
N ILE A 204 9.56 1.30 -14.13
CA ILE A 204 8.87 0.08 -14.56
C ILE A 204 7.38 0.34 -14.74
N MET A 205 6.89 0.08 -15.96
CA MET A 205 5.46 0.07 -16.24
C MET A 205 4.86 -1.31 -15.86
N PRO A 206 3.94 -1.40 -14.90
CA PRO A 206 3.45 -2.69 -14.40
C PRO A 206 2.60 -3.44 -15.45
N VAL A 207 2.71 -4.78 -15.44
CA VAL A 207 1.87 -5.65 -16.27
C VAL A 207 0.67 -6.12 -15.46
N ARG A 208 -0.53 -5.88 -15.98
CA ARG A 208 -1.80 -6.12 -15.28
C ARG A 208 -2.08 -7.61 -15.07
N ILE A 209 -2.43 -8.00 -13.85
CA ILE A 209 -2.83 -9.40 -13.55
C ILE A 209 -4.21 -9.71 -14.12
N ASN A 210 -5.13 -8.74 -14.08
CA ASN A 210 -6.50 -8.88 -14.55
C ASN A 210 -6.86 -7.75 -15.51
N GLU A 211 -6.74 -8.02 -16.81
CA GLU A 211 -7.07 -7.09 -17.90
C GLU A 211 -8.54 -6.68 -17.93
N MET A 212 -9.45 -7.53 -17.41
CA MET A 212 -10.88 -7.22 -17.35
C MET A 212 -11.24 -6.26 -16.20
N SER A 213 -10.35 -6.08 -15.22
CA SER A 213 -10.61 -5.20 -14.07
C SER A 213 -10.55 -3.73 -14.49
N LYS A 214 -11.62 -2.98 -14.23
CA LYS A 214 -11.71 -1.54 -14.46
C LYS A 214 -11.15 -0.69 -13.31
N SER A 215 -10.56 -1.31 -12.29
CA SER A 215 -9.85 -0.65 -11.19
C SER A 215 -8.36 -1.01 -11.19
N ALA A 216 -7.48 -0.04 -10.90
CA ALA A 216 -6.04 -0.20 -10.84
C ALA A 216 -5.43 0.34 -9.53
N PHE A 217 -4.25 -0.19 -9.18
CA PHE A 217 -3.46 0.23 -8.03
C PHE A 217 -2.17 0.86 -8.53
N VAL A 218 -1.91 2.10 -8.12
CA VAL A 218 -0.71 2.84 -8.54
C VAL A 218 0.11 3.16 -7.30
N SER A 219 1.29 2.55 -7.16
CA SER A 219 2.21 2.84 -6.06
C SER A 219 2.90 4.19 -6.29
N ILE A 220 2.58 5.17 -5.45
CA ILE A 220 3.17 6.52 -5.53
C ILE A 220 4.37 6.67 -4.59
N MET A 221 4.49 5.80 -3.59
CA MET A 221 5.59 5.85 -2.62
C MET A 221 5.79 4.53 -1.89
N ARG A 222 6.95 4.36 -1.27
CA ARG A 222 7.33 3.20 -0.46
C ARG A 222 7.91 3.65 0.88
N GLY A 223 7.81 2.78 1.88
CA GLY A 223 8.39 2.99 3.21
C GLY A 223 7.56 3.94 4.09
N CYS A 224 7.92 4.03 5.37
CA CYS A 224 7.18 4.80 6.37
C CYS A 224 8.13 5.35 7.45
N ASP A 225 8.07 6.66 7.70
CA ASP A 225 8.93 7.33 8.69
C ASP A 225 8.21 7.49 10.05
N ASN A 226 6.93 7.10 10.16
CA ASN A 226 6.10 7.29 11.36
C ASN A 226 6.60 6.59 12.63
N MET A 227 7.32 5.47 12.49
CA MET A 227 7.91 4.73 13.63
C MET A 227 6.96 4.46 14.81
N CYS A 228 5.67 4.18 14.54
CA CYS A 228 4.70 3.81 15.57
C CYS A 228 5.16 2.55 16.30
N THR A 229 4.93 2.48 17.62
CA THR A 229 5.60 1.48 18.47
C THR A 229 5.27 0.03 18.14
N TYR A 230 4.08 -0.23 17.62
CA TYR A 230 3.60 -1.55 17.20
C TYR A 230 3.89 -1.89 15.72
N CYS A 231 4.40 -0.94 14.93
CA CYS A 231 4.46 -1.07 13.48
C CYS A 231 5.80 -1.66 13.00
N ILE A 232 5.72 -2.70 12.17
CA ILE A 232 6.91 -3.37 11.60
C ILE A 232 7.32 -2.78 10.24
N VAL A 233 6.46 -1.95 9.64
CA VAL A 233 6.63 -1.44 8.27
C VAL A 233 7.97 -0.73 8.05
N PRO A 234 8.46 0.16 8.95
CA PRO A 234 9.74 0.84 8.72
C PRO A 234 10.93 -0.13 8.60
N PHE A 235 10.85 -1.30 9.24
CA PHE A 235 11.91 -2.31 9.22
C PHE A 235 11.79 -3.30 8.06
N THR A 236 10.65 -3.34 7.37
CA THR A 236 10.39 -4.28 6.26
C THR A 236 10.27 -3.60 4.90
N ARG A 237 10.04 -2.28 4.87
CA ARG A 237 9.95 -1.46 3.66
C ARG A 237 10.82 -0.19 3.71
N GLY A 238 11.59 0.02 4.78
CA GLY A 238 12.51 1.14 4.88
C GLY A 238 11.84 2.50 5.09
N ARG A 239 12.63 3.55 4.86
CA ARG A 239 12.22 4.96 4.99
C ARG A 239 11.35 5.41 3.83
N GLU A 240 10.62 6.49 4.02
CA GLU A 240 9.73 7.03 2.99
C GLU A 240 10.50 7.42 1.72
N ARG A 241 9.97 7.05 0.56
CA ARG A 241 10.51 7.36 -0.77
C ARG A 241 9.33 7.58 -1.70
N SER A 242 9.24 8.77 -2.27
CA SER A 242 8.19 9.11 -3.23
C SER A 242 8.69 8.93 -4.64
N ARG A 243 7.84 8.38 -5.49
CA ARG A 243 8.05 8.29 -6.93
C ARG A 243 7.85 9.68 -7.56
N PRO A 244 8.64 10.07 -8.59
CA PRO A 244 8.43 11.33 -9.30
C PRO A 244 7.01 11.48 -9.85
N VAL A 245 6.45 12.69 -9.77
CA VAL A 245 5.09 13.00 -10.25
C VAL A 245 4.93 12.63 -11.71
N SER A 246 5.92 12.95 -12.56
CA SER A 246 5.88 12.66 -14.01
C SER A 246 5.61 11.18 -14.28
N SER A 247 6.38 10.29 -13.66
CA SER A 247 6.23 8.84 -13.83
C SER A 247 4.86 8.33 -13.35
N ILE A 248 4.31 8.90 -12.28
CA ILE A 248 2.94 8.57 -11.82
C ILE A 248 1.90 9.01 -12.85
N LEU A 249 2.02 10.24 -13.37
CA LEU A 249 1.09 10.75 -14.37
C LEU A 249 1.13 9.93 -15.66
N ASP A 250 2.31 9.47 -16.10
CA ASP A 250 2.46 8.65 -17.29
C ASP A 250 1.82 7.27 -17.14
N GLU A 251 1.97 6.61 -15.99
CA GLU A 251 1.26 5.36 -15.70
C GLU A 251 -0.26 5.56 -15.68
N ILE A 252 -0.74 6.66 -15.10
CA ILE A 252 -2.18 6.95 -15.02
C ILE A 252 -2.76 7.27 -16.40
N ARG A 253 -2.03 7.99 -17.26
CA ARG A 253 -2.42 8.20 -18.67
C ARG A 253 -2.52 6.87 -19.41
N TYR A 254 -1.51 6.03 -19.28
CA TYR A 254 -1.52 4.69 -19.87
C TYR A 254 -2.73 3.87 -19.41
N LEU A 255 -3.02 3.86 -18.11
CA LEU A 255 -4.20 3.16 -17.55
C LEU A 255 -5.52 3.77 -18.05
N SER A 256 -5.59 5.10 -18.19
CA SER A 256 -6.74 5.78 -18.78
C SER A 256 -6.99 5.34 -20.21
N ASP A 257 -5.94 5.24 -21.04
CA ASP A 257 -6.03 4.79 -22.43
C ASP A 257 -6.48 3.31 -22.54
N GLN A 258 -6.18 2.49 -21.53
CA GLN A 258 -6.70 1.12 -21.41
C GLN A 258 -8.15 1.05 -20.89
N GLY A 259 -8.80 2.20 -20.67
CA GLY A 259 -10.18 2.29 -20.23
C GLY A 259 -10.40 1.92 -18.76
N ILE A 260 -9.39 2.12 -17.90
CA ILE A 260 -9.55 2.06 -16.44
C ILE A 260 -10.49 3.18 -16.00
N LYS A 261 -11.29 2.90 -14.97
CA LYS A 261 -12.33 3.78 -14.45
C LYS A 261 -12.14 4.11 -12.97
N GLU A 262 -11.25 3.42 -12.28
CA GLU A 262 -10.89 3.72 -10.90
C GLU A 262 -9.40 3.47 -10.64
N ILE A 263 -8.74 4.42 -9.98
CA ILE A 263 -7.34 4.34 -9.58
C ILE A 263 -7.24 4.55 -8.09
N THR A 264 -6.57 3.64 -7.40
CA THR A 264 -6.24 3.81 -5.99
C THR A 264 -4.74 4.01 -5.84
N LEU A 265 -4.36 5.21 -5.39
CA LEU A 265 -2.98 5.57 -5.06
C LEU A 265 -2.55 4.82 -3.78
N LEU A 266 -1.42 4.13 -3.86
CA LEU A 266 -0.89 3.31 -2.79
C LEU A 266 0.39 3.91 -2.21
N GLY A 267 0.50 3.78 -0.89
CA GLY A 267 1.69 4.08 -0.10
C GLY A 267 1.55 3.46 1.29
N GLN A 268 2.59 3.53 2.12
CA GLN A 268 2.48 3.18 3.54
C GLN A 268 2.08 4.39 4.41
N ASN A 269 2.35 5.61 3.91
CA ASN A 269 1.85 6.87 4.44
C ASN A 269 1.52 7.81 3.27
N VAL A 270 0.45 7.53 2.53
CA VAL A 270 0.21 8.10 1.19
C VAL A 270 0.20 9.64 1.16
N ASN A 271 -0.29 10.28 2.21
CA ASN A 271 -0.42 11.74 2.28
C ASN A 271 0.83 12.44 2.86
N SER A 272 1.90 11.71 3.20
CA SER A 272 3.23 12.30 3.38
C SER A 272 4.05 12.35 2.07
N TYR A 273 3.43 12.01 0.93
CA TYR A 273 4.05 12.05 -0.38
C TYR A 273 4.76 13.38 -0.62
N ARG A 274 6.01 13.29 -1.09
CA ARG A 274 6.86 14.43 -1.40
C ARG A 274 7.84 14.09 -2.52
N ASP A 275 7.60 14.64 -3.70
CA ASP A 275 8.51 14.49 -4.84
C ASP A 275 9.62 15.54 -4.80
N LEU A 276 10.86 15.09 -4.53
CA LEU A 276 12.04 15.93 -4.43
C LEU A 276 12.73 16.17 -5.79
N SER A 277 12.18 15.68 -6.90
CA SER A 277 12.73 15.94 -8.24
C SER A 277 12.55 17.40 -8.67
N ALA A 278 11.58 18.11 -8.09
CA ALA A 278 11.38 19.54 -8.29
C ALA A 278 12.04 20.35 -7.15
N ASP A 279 12.86 21.33 -7.53
CA ASP A 279 13.48 22.28 -6.58
C ASP A 279 12.48 23.39 -6.21
N LEU A 280 11.56 23.05 -5.31
CA LEU A 280 10.54 23.96 -4.78
C LEU A 280 10.73 24.14 -3.29
N ASP A 281 10.58 25.36 -2.76
CA ASP A 281 10.62 25.61 -1.31
C ASP A 281 9.23 25.44 -0.66
N SER A 282 8.74 24.19 -0.65
CA SER A 282 7.47 23.82 -0.01
C SER A 282 7.68 23.33 1.43
N GLU A 283 6.83 23.80 2.34
CA GLU A 283 6.83 23.35 3.73
C GLU A 283 5.67 22.38 4.02
N MET A 284 5.95 21.33 4.81
CA MET A 284 4.90 20.44 5.29
C MET A 284 4.20 21.03 6.52
N VAL A 285 2.94 21.40 6.34
CA VAL A 285 2.03 21.74 7.43
C VAL A 285 1.38 20.46 7.95
N LEU A 286 1.43 20.27 9.27
CA LEU A 286 0.72 19.18 9.93
C LEU A 286 -0.66 19.66 10.35
N SER A 287 -1.59 18.73 10.51
CA SER A 287 -2.90 18.99 11.11
C SER A 287 -2.73 19.63 12.51
N PRO A 288 -3.56 20.62 12.90
CA PRO A 288 -3.50 21.24 14.22
C PRO A 288 -3.58 20.22 15.37
N GLY A 289 -2.76 20.39 16.40
CA GLY A 289 -2.68 19.45 17.53
C GLY A 289 -1.84 18.18 17.29
N PHE A 290 -1.34 17.97 16.07
CA PHE A 290 -0.47 16.83 15.75
C PHE A 290 1.02 17.21 15.79
N LYS A 291 1.85 16.23 16.15
CA LYS A 291 3.30 16.34 16.23
C LYS A 291 3.96 15.18 15.49
N THR A 292 5.20 15.40 15.08
CA THR A 292 6.03 14.37 14.46
C THR A 292 7.39 14.29 15.16
N VAL A 293 7.87 13.07 15.40
CA VAL A 293 9.15 12.81 16.08
C VAL A 293 10.33 12.71 15.11
N TYR A 294 10.06 12.76 13.81
CA TYR A 294 11.07 12.60 12.77
C TYR A 294 11.26 13.88 11.95
N LYS A 295 12.45 14.03 11.37
CA LYS A 295 12.87 15.22 10.64
C LYS A 295 11.95 15.46 9.44
N LYS A 296 11.32 16.63 9.41
CA LYS A 296 10.55 17.09 8.25
C LYS A 296 11.49 17.25 7.05
N ARG A 297 11.08 16.70 5.91
CA ARG A 297 11.74 16.96 4.62
C ARG A 297 11.29 18.32 4.12
N LYS A 298 12.21 19.07 3.52
CA LYS A 298 11.94 20.39 2.95
C LYS A 298 11.84 20.26 1.43
N GLY A 299 10.95 21.03 0.84
CA GLY A 299 10.84 21.21 -0.59
C GLY A 299 10.21 20.08 -1.39
N GLY A 300 10.03 20.30 -2.69
CA GLY A 300 9.40 19.34 -3.60
C GLY A 300 7.87 19.49 -3.74
N LEU A 301 7.27 18.70 -4.62
CA LEU A 301 5.82 18.68 -4.82
C LEU A 301 5.12 17.86 -3.74
N LEU A 302 4.01 18.36 -3.21
CA LEU A 302 3.28 17.76 -2.10
C LEU A 302 2.17 16.83 -2.59
N PHE A 303 1.53 16.14 -1.65
CA PHE A 303 0.40 15.26 -1.95
C PHE A 303 -0.79 16.00 -2.57
N ALA A 304 -1.06 17.25 -2.15
CA ALA A 304 -2.11 18.08 -2.76
C ALA A 304 -1.84 18.32 -4.26
N ASP A 305 -0.60 18.66 -4.62
CA ASP A 305 -0.18 18.86 -6.02
C ASP A 305 -0.34 17.59 -6.85
N LEU A 306 0.04 16.44 -6.28
CA LEU A 306 -0.13 15.15 -6.94
C LEU A 306 -1.62 14.84 -7.16
N LEU A 307 -2.45 14.97 -6.13
CA LEU A 307 -3.88 14.68 -6.22
C LEU A 307 -4.57 15.56 -7.27
N ASP A 308 -4.25 16.85 -7.30
CA ASP A 308 -4.79 17.79 -8.28
C ASP A 308 -4.42 17.36 -9.72
N ARG A 309 -3.13 17.14 -9.98
CA ARG A 309 -2.64 16.72 -11.31
C ARG A 309 -3.17 15.37 -11.76
N VAL A 310 -3.26 14.40 -10.85
CA VAL A 310 -3.81 13.07 -11.14
C VAL A 310 -5.29 13.17 -11.49
N SER A 311 -6.04 14.00 -10.76
CA SER A 311 -7.47 14.18 -11.02
C SER A 311 -7.77 14.80 -12.39
N ASP A 312 -6.85 15.61 -12.92
CA ASP A 312 -7.00 16.31 -14.19
C ASP A 312 -6.64 15.47 -15.43
N ILE A 313 -5.98 14.31 -15.26
CA ILE A 313 -5.66 13.43 -16.40
C ILE A 313 -6.94 12.96 -17.09
N ASN A 314 -7.92 12.51 -16.31
CA ASN A 314 -9.20 12.07 -16.81
C ASN A 314 -10.29 12.30 -15.74
N PRO A 315 -11.14 13.33 -15.91
CA PRO A 315 -12.22 13.64 -14.97
C PRO A 315 -13.28 12.54 -14.81
N GLU A 316 -13.28 11.52 -15.67
CA GLU A 316 -14.19 10.36 -15.62
C GLU A 316 -13.57 9.13 -14.93
N ILE A 317 -12.38 9.26 -14.34
CA ILE A 317 -11.74 8.21 -13.54
C ILE A 317 -11.82 8.57 -12.06
N ARG A 318 -12.36 7.67 -11.24
CA ARG A 318 -12.34 7.81 -9.79
C ARG A 318 -10.93 7.69 -9.23
N ILE A 319 -10.54 8.65 -8.41
CA ILE A 319 -9.27 8.65 -7.68
C ILE A 319 -9.55 8.37 -6.21
N ARG A 320 -8.86 7.36 -5.68
CA ARG A 320 -8.83 6.99 -4.27
C ARG A 320 -7.40 6.95 -3.79
N PHE A 321 -7.24 6.93 -2.48
CA PHE A 321 -5.96 6.63 -1.84
C PHE A 321 -6.22 5.89 -0.53
N THR A 322 -5.21 5.17 -0.04
CA THR A 322 -5.30 4.39 1.20
C THR A 322 -4.04 4.53 2.03
N SER A 323 -4.15 4.18 3.31
CA SER A 323 -3.05 4.30 4.29
C SER A 323 -2.50 5.72 4.46
N PRO A 324 -3.34 6.77 4.56
CA PRO A 324 -2.89 8.08 5.04
C PRO A 324 -2.68 8.09 6.55
N HIS A 325 -1.96 9.09 7.05
CA HIS A 325 -1.84 9.40 8.46
C HIS A 325 -2.66 10.66 8.81
N PRO A 326 -3.43 10.69 9.93
CA PRO A 326 -4.27 11.83 10.29
C PRO A 326 -3.53 13.18 10.39
N LYS A 327 -2.27 13.17 10.82
CA LYS A 327 -1.43 14.37 10.91
C LYS A 327 -1.10 15.04 9.57
N ASP A 328 -1.23 14.32 8.45
CA ASP A 328 -0.79 14.76 7.13
C ASP A 328 -2.02 15.19 6.28
N PHE A 329 -3.01 15.84 6.91
CA PHE A 329 -4.21 16.41 6.27
C PHE A 329 -4.30 17.93 6.44
N PRO A 330 -3.40 18.70 5.81
CA PRO A 330 -3.53 20.16 5.75
C PRO A 330 -4.71 20.58 4.87
N ASP A 331 -5.17 21.81 5.03
CA ASP A 331 -6.32 22.38 4.33
C ASP A 331 -6.22 22.24 2.82
N ASP A 332 -5.03 22.42 2.22
CA ASP A 332 -4.82 22.28 0.77
C ASP A 332 -5.25 20.90 0.25
N VAL A 333 -4.94 19.83 0.99
CA VAL A 333 -5.37 18.47 0.63
C VAL A 333 -6.89 18.37 0.70
N LEU A 334 -7.50 18.91 1.75
CA LEU A 334 -8.96 18.86 1.96
C LEU A 334 -9.70 19.68 0.88
N HIS A 335 -9.16 20.84 0.49
CA HIS A 335 -9.72 21.68 -0.55
C HIS A 335 -9.64 21.04 -1.94
N VAL A 336 -8.50 20.42 -2.29
CA VAL A 336 -8.37 19.65 -3.55
C VAL A 336 -9.36 18.49 -3.56
N ILE A 337 -9.42 17.71 -2.46
CA ILE A 337 -10.39 16.62 -2.34
C ILE A 337 -11.80 17.16 -2.49
N ASN A 338 -12.18 18.27 -1.87
CA ASN A 338 -13.52 18.83 -1.99
C ASN A 338 -13.85 19.29 -3.42
N ALA A 339 -12.93 20.03 -4.04
CA ALA A 339 -13.14 20.71 -5.31
C ALA A 339 -13.29 19.75 -6.51
N LYS A 340 -12.58 18.63 -6.50
CA LYS A 340 -12.57 17.68 -7.62
C LYS A 340 -13.67 16.63 -7.45
N PRO A 341 -14.63 16.48 -8.39
CA PRO A 341 -15.70 15.48 -8.27
C PRO A 341 -15.20 14.04 -8.34
N ASN A 342 -14.11 13.80 -9.06
CA ASN A 342 -13.56 12.46 -9.28
C ASN A 342 -12.61 12.00 -8.18
N ILE A 343 -12.24 12.86 -7.22
CA ILE A 343 -11.57 12.45 -5.99
C ILE A 343 -12.64 12.06 -4.97
N CYS A 344 -12.63 10.78 -4.57
CA CYS A 344 -13.67 10.23 -3.73
C CYS A 344 -13.69 10.87 -2.33
N LYS A 345 -14.87 11.18 -1.79
CA LYS A 345 -15.05 11.78 -0.45
C LYS A 345 -15.00 10.71 0.65
N LEU A 346 -13.99 9.85 0.60
CA LEU A 346 -13.72 8.80 1.58
C LEU A 346 -12.33 9.00 2.16
N LEU A 347 -12.24 9.34 3.44
CA LEU A 347 -10.96 9.47 4.13
C LEU A 347 -10.75 8.31 5.09
N HIS A 348 -9.65 7.59 4.89
CA HIS A 348 -9.17 6.67 5.91
C HIS A 348 -8.45 7.46 7.00
N MET A 349 -8.92 7.38 8.23
CA MET A 349 -8.43 8.14 9.38
C MET A 349 -8.07 7.14 10.48
N PRO A 350 -6.90 6.50 10.42
CA PRO A 350 -6.53 5.46 11.37
C PRO A 350 -6.27 6.07 12.76
N ALA A 351 -7.28 6.02 13.63
CA ALA A 351 -7.20 6.48 15.02
C ALA A 351 -6.31 5.56 15.86
N GLN A 352 -6.39 4.25 15.64
CA GLN A 352 -5.70 3.17 16.36
C GLN A 352 -6.22 2.94 17.78
N SER A 353 -6.48 3.99 18.54
CA SER A 353 -7.16 3.97 19.85
C SER A 353 -7.96 5.25 20.06
N GLY A 354 -8.96 5.23 20.95
CA GLY A 354 -9.63 6.44 21.40
C GLY A 354 -9.03 7.07 22.64
N ASN A 355 -8.02 6.49 23.29
CA ASN A 355 -7.49 7.03 24.54
C ASN A 355 -6.13 7.72 24.35
N SER A 356 -5.99 8.95 24.85
CA SER A 356 -4.79 9.77 24.66
C SER A 356 -3.51 9.14 25.25
N GLU A 357 -3.60 8.45 26.39
CA GLU A 357 -2.43 7.78 26.98
C GLU A 357 -1.99 6.56 26.18
N VAL A 358 -2.95 5.79 25.66
CA VAL A 358 -2.68 4.67 24.75
C VAL A 358 -2.06 5.19 23.44
N LEU A 359 -2.59 6.28 22.88
CA LEU A 359 -2.05 6.93 21.68
C LEU A 359 -0.61 7.42 21.87
N GLU A 360 -0.28 7.93 23.05
CA GLU A 360 1.09 8.32 23.41
C GLU A 360 2.02 7.10 23.46
N ARG A 361 1.61 6.01 24.14
CA ARG A 361 2.37 4.74 24.13
C ARG A 361 2.52 4.14 22.72
N MET A 362 1.55 4.38 21.85
CA MET A 362 1.60 4.01 20.44
C MET A 362 2.50 4.91 19.58
N ARG A 363 2.98 6.05 20.13
CA ARG A 363 3.68 7.14 19.43
C ARG A 363 2.90 7.69 18.24
N ARG A 364 1.61 7.97 18.44
CA ARG A 364 0.75 8.54 17.39
C ARG A 364 0.93 10.05 17.22
N GLY A 365 1.50 10.73 18.22
CA GLY A 365 1.82 12.16 18.15
C GLY A 365 0.59 13.07 18.15
N HIS A 366 -0.53 12.63 18.73
CA HIS A 366 -1.75 13.41 18.91
C HIS A 366 -2.60 12.84 20.05
N THR A 367 -3.52 13.65 20.55
CA THR A 367 -4.51 13.25 21.56
C THR A 367 -5.85 12.90 20.92
N ARG A 368 -6.75 12.31 21.70
CA ARG A 368 -8.14 12.05 21.33
C ARG A 368 -8.86 13.32 20.89
N GLU A 369 -8.64 14.42 21.61
CA GLU A 369 -9.29 15.71 21.38
C GLU A 369 -8.84 16.32 20.04
N ALA A 370 -7.53 16.33 19.78
CA ALA A 370 -6.99 16.78 18.50
C ALA A 370 -7.51 15.95 17.31
N TYR A 371 -7.76 14.65 17.53
CA TYR A 371 -8.38 13.82 16.51
C TYR A 371 -9.84 14.23 16.24
N PHE A 372 -10.64 14.51 17.27
CA PHE A 372 -12.00 15.02 17.09
C PHE A 372 -12.03 16.37 16.38
N GLU A 373 -11.17 17.30 16.79
CA GLU A 373 -11.05 18.62 16.14
C GLU A 373 -10.74 18.48 14.65
N LEU A 374 -9.85 17.55 14.27
CA LEU A 374 -9.55 17.27 12.88
C LEU A 374 -10.75 16.67 12.14
N ILE A 375 -11.46 15.71 12.73
CA ILE A 375 -12.67 15.12 12.12
C ILE A 375 -13.74 16.20 11.86
N ASP A 376 -13.97 17.08 12.83
CA ASP A 376 -14.94 18.16 12.68
C ASP A 376 -14.50 19.20 11.66
N HIS A 377 -13.21 19.51 11.60
CA HIS A 377 -12.63 20.40 10.58
C HIS A 377 -12.81 19.84 9.16
N ILE A 378 -12.51 18.55 8.97
CA ILE A 378 -12.72 17.87 7.68
C ILE A 378 -14.20 17.92 7.29
N ARG A 379 -15.13 17.63 8.20
CA ARG A 379 -16.59 17.68 7.92
C ARG A 379 -17.05 19.08 7.50
N LYS A 380 -16.45 20.15 8.05
CA LYS A 380 -16.77 21.53 7.66
C LYS A 380 -16.32 21.82 6.22
N ILE A 381 -15.15 21.31 5.81
CA ILE A 381 -14.61 21.54 4.46
C ILE A 381 -15.26 20.61 3.42
N ILE A 382 -15.53 19.35 3.80
CA ILE A 382 -16.09 18.30 2.95
C ILE A 382 -17.38 17.76 3.62
N PRO A 383 -18.55 18.40 3.43
CA PRO A 383 -19.78 18.05 4.16
C PRO A 383 -20.25 16.60 4.00
N ASN A 384 -20.05 16.00 2.82
CA ASN A 384 -20.48 14.62 2.50
C ASN A 384 -19.34 13.59 2.62
N VAL A 385 -18.34 13.86 3.47
CA VAL A 385 -17.21 12.96 3.70
C VAL A 385 -17.64 11.72 4.50
N ALA A 386 -17.21 10.56 4.05
CA ALA A 386 -17.24 9.32 4.83
C ALA A 386 -15.86 9.03 5.41
N PHE A 387 -15.85 8.42 6.61
CA PHE A 387 -14.61 8.03 7.28
C PHE A 387 -14.47 6.53 7.36
N THR A 388 -13.24 6.05 7.24
CA THR A 388 -12.86 4.70 7.65
C THR A 388 -11.73 4.76 8.66
N SER A 389 -11.50 3.72 9.46
CA SER A 389 -10.44 3.75 10.47
C SER A 389 -9.89 2.36 10.78
N ASP A 390 -8.76 2.35 11.48
CA ASP A 390 -8.13 1.17 12.06
C ASP A 390 -8.16 1.30 13.58
N PHE A 391 -8.46 0.22 14.29
CA PHE A 391 -8.41 0.14 15.75
C PHE A 391 -7.63 -1.10 16.21
N ILE A 392 -6.81 -0.91 17.22
CA ILE A 392 -6.04 -1.95 17.89
C ILE A 392 -6.53 -2.04 19.33
N CYS A 393 -7.27 -3.11 19.64
CA CYS A 393 -7.82 -3.36 20.97
C CYS A 393 -6.85 -4.22 21.80
N GLY A 394 -6.66 -3.87 23.06
CA GLY A 394 -5.81 -4.61 23.99
C GLY A 394 -4.33 -4.30 23.86
N PHE A 395 -3.97 -3.06 23.49
CA PHE A 395 -2.57 -2.62 23.45
C PHE A 395 -1.94 -2.63 24.85
N CYS A 396 -0.60 -2.61 24.92
CA CYS A 396 0.15 -2.60 26.18
C CYS A 396 -0.38 -1.54 27.17
N ASP A 397 -0.67 -1.99 28.39
CA ASP A 397 -1.24 -1.22 29.49
C ASP A 397 -2.60 -0.55 29.18
N GLU A 398 -3.40 -1.09 28.25
CA GLU A 398 -4.76 -0.57 28.01
C GLU A 398 -5.72 -1.01 29.13
N THR A 399 -6.30 -0.02 29.83
CA THR A 399 -7.29 -0.23 30.90
C THR A 399 -8.72 -0.38 30.36
N GLU A 400 -9.68 -0.71 31.21
CA GLU A 400 -11.09 -0.73 30.80
C GLU A 400 -11.59 0.68 30.44
N GLU A 401 -11.18 1.72 31.16
CA GLU A 401 -11.55 3.10 30.85
C GLU A 401 -11.05 3.51 29.46
N ALA A 402 -9.79 3.18 29.13
CA ALA A 402 -9.23 3.45 27.81
C ALA A 402 -9.95 2.70 26.67
N HIS A 403 -10.46 1.51 26.95
CA HIS A 403 -11.31 0.78 26.01
C HIS A 403 -12.68 1.46 25.84
N HIS A 404 -13.32 1.91 26.92
CA HIS A 404 -14.58 2.68 26.85
C HIS A 404 -14.42 3.99 26.08
N ASP A 405 -13.28 4.66 26.22
CA ASP A 405 -12.92 5.81 25.38
C ASP A 405 -12.89 5.40 23.90
N THR A 406 -12.25 4.29 23.56
CA THR A 406 -12.23 3.78 22.17
C THR A 406 -13.63 3.53 21.63
N LEU A 407 -14.51 2.89 22.41
CA LEU A 407 -15.90 2.66 22.02
C LEU A 407 -16.68 3.97 21.82
N SER A 408 -16.49 4.96 22.69
CA SER A 408 -17.16 6.26 22.57
C SER A 408 -16.67 7.05 21.35
N LEU A 409 -15.39 6.94 20.99
CA LEU A 409 -14.88 7.57 19.76
C LEU A 409 -15.53 6.96 18.52
N ILE A 410 -15.68 5.64 18.47
CA ILE A 410 -16.38 4.96 17.36
C ILE A 410 -17.82 5.47 17.23
N LYS A 411 -18.53 5.63 18.35
CA LYS A 411 -19.92 6.14 18.39
C LYS A 411 -20.04 7.58 17.92
N GLU A 412 -19.11 8.43 18.30
CA GLU A 412 -19.15 9.87 18.00
C GLU A 412 -18.73 10.15 16.55
N VAL A 413 -17.64 9.52 16.08
CA VAL A 413 -17.16 9.73 14.72
C VAL A 413 -18.03 9.01 13.69
N LYS A 414 -18.49 7.79 13.97
CA LYS A 414 -19.24 6.92 13.04
C LYS A 414 -18.49 6.68 11.72
N TYR A 415 -17.97 5.47 11.57
CA TYR A 415 -17.20 5.07 10.40
C TYR A 415 -18.05 4.25 9.43
N GLU A 416 -17.86 4.47 8.13
CA GLU A 416 -18.44 3.63 7.06
C GLU A 416 -17.82 2.24 7.06
N PHE A 417 -16.51 2.18 7.39
CA PHE A 417 -15.77 0.95 7.51
C PHE A 417 -14.69 1.06 8.58
N ALA A 418 -14.51 0.02 9.40
CA ALA A 418 -13.43 -0.03 10.39
C ALA A 418 -12.70 -1.38 10.37
N PHE A 419 -11.37 -1.35 10.37
CA PHE A 419 -10.55 -2.52 10.60
C PHE A 419 -10.20 -2.60 12.09
N ILE A 420 -10.86 -3.50 12.81
CA ILE A 420 -10.70 -3.64 14.26
C ILE A 420 -10.00 -4.98 14.53
N PHE A 421 -8.85 -4.93 15.20
CA PHE A 421 -8.03 -6.10 15.51
C PHE A 421 -7.62 -6.13 16.98
N ALA A 422 -7.51 -7.34 17.54
CA ALA A 422 -6.80 -7.53 18.79
C ALA A 422 -5.30 -7.25 18.60
N TYR A 423 -4.66 -6.66 19.62
CA TYR A 423 -3.24 -6.37 19.58
C TYR A 423 -2.41 -7.65 19.56
N SER A 424 -1.62 -7.80 18.50
CA SER A 424 -0.64 -8.87 18.35
C SER A 424 0.77 -8.29 18.33
N MET A 425 1.55 -8.61 19.36
CA MET A 425 2.95 -8.17 19.47
C MET A 425 3.80 -8.83 18.37
N ARG A 426 4.67 -8.03 17.73
CA ARG A 426 5.54 -8.49 16.65
C ARG A 426 7.00 -8.26 17.00
N GLN A 427 7.86 -9.23 16.69
CA GLN A 427 9.31 -9.07 16.83
C GLN A 427 9.83 -7.87 16.04
N LYS A 428 10.93 -7.27 16.52
CA LYS A 428 11.60 -6.08 15.97
C LYS A 428 10.83 -4.75 16.09
N THR A 429 9.61 -4.73 16.64
CA THR A 429 8.92 -3.46 16.91
C THR A 429 9.44 -2.83 18.20
N HIS A 430 9.27 -1.51 18.35
CA HIS A 430 9.66 -0.84 19.60
C HIS A 430 8.86 -1.39 20.80
N ALA A 431 7.57 -1.66 20.61
CA ALA A 431 6.74 -2.29 21.64
C ALA A 431 7.28 -3.66 22.09
N TYR A 432 7.91 -4.44 21.20
CA TYR A 432 8.51 -5.72 21.57
C TYR A 432 9.75 -5.59 22.46
N TYR A 433 10.53 -4.51 22.29
CA TYR A 433 11.75 -4.29 23.07
C TYR A 433 11.49 -3.54 24.39
N ASP A 434 10.57 -2.57 24.36
CA ASP A 434 10.48 -1.55 25.40
C ASP A 434 9.14 -1.55 26.16
N LEU A 435 8.15 -2.34 25.72
CA LEU A 435 6.85 -2.47 26.38
C LEU A 435 6.57 -3.92 26.78
N LYS A 436 5.70 -4.09 27.78
CA LYS A 436 5.20 -5.40 28.20
C LYS A 436 3.80 -5.62 27.65
N ASP A 437 3.59 -6.74 26.95
CA ASP A 437 2.25 -7.18 26.60
C ASP A 437 1.57 -7.78 27.83
N ASN A 438 0.85 -6.94 28.59
CA ASN A 438 0.28 -7.27 29.89
C ASN A 438 -1.25 -7.41 29.88
N VAL A 439 -1.90 -7.18 28.73
CA VAL A 439 -3.35 -7.41 28.56
C VAL A 439 -3.56 -8.86 28.15
N PRO A 440 -4.39 -9.64 28.87
CA PRO A 440 -4.65 -11.04 28.51
C PRO A 440 -5.35 -11.20 27.16
N GLU A 441 -5.03 -12.26 26.43
CA GLU A 441 -5.51 -12.50 25.05
C GLU A 441 -7.04 -12.56 24.95
N GLU A 442 -7.70 -13.17 25.93
CA GLU A 442 -9.16 -13.22 26.05
C GLU A 442 -9.79 -11.83 26.22
N VAL A 443 -9.11 -10.93 26.94
CA VAL A 443 -9.56 -9.54 27.10
C VAL A 443 -9.41 -8.78 25.79
N LYS A 444 -8.30 -8.97 25.06
CA LYS A 444 -8.10 -8.33 23.74
C LYS A 444 -9.19 -8.73 22.75
N LYS A 445 -9.53 -10.03 22.72
CA LYS A 445 -10.59 -10.58 21.86
C LYS A 445 -11.96 -10.03 22.23
N ARG A 446 -12.33 -10.05 23.52
CA ARG A 446 -13.58 -9.45 24.01
C ARG A 446 -13.69 -7.98 23.59
N ARG A 447 -12.65 -7.18 23.82
CA ARG A 447 -12.63 -5.76 23.47
C ARG A 447 -12.77 -5.53 21.96
N ALA A 448 -12.08 -6.32 21.14
CA ALA A 448 -12.23 -6.25 19.69
C ALA A 448 -13.66 -6.60 19.24
N GLU A 449 -14.29 -7.61 19.83
CA GLU A 449 -15.68 -7.99 19.55
C GLU A 449 -16.68 -6.89 19.94
N GLU A 450 -16.50 -6.27 21.11
CA GLU A 450 -17.30 -5.13 21.56
C GLU A 450 -17.18 -3.93 20.61
N ALA A 451 -15.94 -3.59 20.21
CA ALA A 451 -15.69 -2.53 19.24
C ALA A 451 -16.30 -2.84 17.87
N HIS A 452 -16.24 -4.11 17.41
CA HIS A 452 -16.91 -4.56 16.19
C HIS A 452 -18.44 -4.39 16.28
N SER A 453 -19.04 -4.73 17.43
CA SER A 453 -20.47 -4.57 17.64
C SER A 453 -20.88 -3.10 17.55
N VAL A 454 -20.19 -2.23 18.30
CA VAL A 454 -20.46 -0.79 18.31
C VAL A 454 -20.29 -0.18 16.92
N PHE A 455 -19.23 -0.55 16.20
CA PHE A 455 -19.02 -0.11 14.82
C PHE A 455 -20.17 -0.52 13.90
N ARG A 456 -20.60 -1.79 13.94
CA ARG A 456 -21.69 -2.29 13.07
C ARG A 456 -23.00 -1.58 13.31
N ASP A 457 -23.32 -1.26 14.56
CA ASP A 457 -24.52 -0.52 14.92
C ASP A 457 -24.47 0.90 14.32
N CYS A 458 -23.32 1.58 14.45
CA CYS A 458 -23.11 2.91 13.88
C CYS A 458 -23.15 2.90 12.35
N ALA A 459 -22.51 1.93 11.70
CA ALA A 459 -22.51 1.79 10.24
C ALA A 459 -23.93 1.52 9.70
N LEU A 460 -24.72 0.69 10.39
CA LEU A 460 -26.13 0.49 10.03
C LEU A 460 -26.94 1.78 10.19
N GLU A 461 -26.69 2.57 11.24
CA GLU A 461 -27.35 3.87 11.41
C GLU A 461 -27.03 4.83 10.26
N LEU A 462 -25.77 4.90 9.83
CA LEU A 462 -25.34 5.70 8.68
C LEU A 462 -26.04 5.23 7.40
N HIS A 463 -25.96 3.94 7.07
CA HIS A 463 -26.56 3.43 5.84
C HIS A 463 -28.09 3.56 5.80
N LYS A 464 -28.78 3.50 6.96
CA LYS A 464 -30.23 3.75 7.03
C LYS A 464 -30.60 5.16 6.60
N LYS A 465 -29.73 6.16 6.83
CA LYS A 465 -29.93 7.55 6.39
C LYS A 465 -29.80 7.71 4.87
N GLU A 466 -29.24 6.71 4.18
CA GLU A 466 -29.08 6.71 2.74
C GLU A 466 -30.29 6.15 1.99
N ILE A 467 -31.23 5.50 2.69
CA ILE A 467 -32.47 5.01 2.09
C ILE A 467 -33.26 6.19 1.50
N GLY A 468 -33.66 6.05 0.24
CA GLY A 468 -34.35 7.06 -0.56
C GLY A 468 -33.41 7.94 -1.39
N LYS A 469 -32.12 8.02 -1.05
CA LYS A 469 -31.13 8.84 -1.75
C LYS A 469 -30.58 8.15 -3.00
N TYR A 470 -29.98 8.97 -3.87
CA TYR A 470 -29.39 8.53 -5.12
C TYR A 470 -27.86 8.54 -5.03
N HIS A 471 -27.25 7.43 -5.41
CA HIS A 471 -25.81 7.25 -5.40
C HIS A 471 -25.29 7.00 -6.82
N LEU A 472 -24.17 7.64 -7.15
CA LEU A 472 -23.38 7.28 -8.32
C LEU A 472 -22.64 5.98 -8.04
N VAL A 473 -22.92 4.94 -8.81
CA VAL A 473 -22.36 3.61 -8.62
C VAL A 473 -21.54 3.22 -9.85
N GLN A 474 -20.27 2.89 -9.62
CA GLN A 474 -19.45 2.25 -10.64
C GLN A 474 -19.75 0.76 -10.63
N VAL A 475 -20.08 0.21 -11.79
CA VAL A 475 -20.33 -1.20 -11.95
C VAL A 475 -19.03 -2.00 -11.83
N LEU A 476 -19.03 -3.06 -11.01
CA LEU A 476 -17.94 -4.05 -10.98
C LEU A 476 -18.29 -5.36 -11.70
N GLY A 477 -19.56 -5.78 -11.67
CA GLY A 477 -20.04 -7.01 -12.30
C GLY A 477 -20.99 -7.80 -11.40
N PRO A 478 -21.15 -9.12 -11.61
CA PRO A 478 -22.05 -9.95 -10.84
C PRO A 478 -21.76 -9.96 -9.33
N SER A 479 -22.81 -10.04 -8.52
CA SER A 479 -22.69 -10.19 -7.07
C SER A 479 -22.21 -11.59 -6.71
N LYS A 480 -21.26 -11.69 -5.77
CA LYS A 480 -20.73 -13.01 -5.32
C LYS A 480 -21.78 -13.94 -4.70
N ARG A 481 -22.92 -13.40 -4.26
CA ARG A 481 -23.97 -14.14 -3.55
C ARG A 481 -25.21 -14.39 -4.41
N SER A 482 -25.27 -13.84 -5.62
CA SER A 482 -26.47 -13.85 -6.45
C SER A 482 -26.08 -13.55 -7.90
N GLU A 483 -26.37 -14.47 -8.81
CA GLU A 483 -26.12 -14.26 -10.25
C GLU A 483 -27.14 -13.30 -10.88
N SER A 484 -28.31 -13.12 -10.27
CA SER A 484 -29.34 -12.18 -10.74
C SER A 484 -29.07 -10.73 -10.33
N ASP A 485 -28.12 -10.50 -9.42
CA ASP A 485 -27.78 -9.18 -8.90
C ASP A 485 -26.40 -8.75 -9.33
N TRP A 486 -26.27 -7.45 -9.56
CA TRP A 486 -25.02 -6.78 -9.83
C TRP A 486 -24.48 -6.14 -8.56
N SER A 487 -23.15 -5.99 -8.55
CA SER A 487 -22.40 -5.30 -7.50
C SER A 487 -21.66 -4.14 -8.13
N GLY A 488 -21.77 -2.99 -7.48
CA GLY A 488 -20.94 -1.82 -7.76
C GLY A 488 -20.40 -1.19 -6.48
N ARG A 489 -19.70 -0.07 -6.63
CA ARG A 489 -19.26 0.77 -5.50
C ARG A 489 -19.63 2.22 -5.70
N ASN A 490 -20.01 2.89 -4.63
CA ASN A 490 -20.26 4.32 -4.62
C ASN A 490 -18.99 5.14 -4.30
N ASP A 491 -19.15 6.43 -4.11
CA ASP A 491 -18.08 7.36 -3.75
C ASP A 491 -17.36 6.98 -2.45
N TRP A 492 -18.07 6.47 -1.46
CA TRP A 492 -17.52 6.02 -0.18
C TRP A 492 -16.90 4.61 -0.21
N ASN A 493 -16.76 4.03 -1.41
CA ASN A 493 -16.30 2.65 -1.62
C ASN A 493 -17.25 1.60 -1.02
N THR A 494 -18.46 2.02 -0.63
CA THR A 494 -19.52 1.17 -0.10
C THR A 494 -20.10 0.34 -1.23
N LYS A 495 -20.28 -0.95 -0.96
CA LYS A 495 -20.83 -1.87 -1.96
C LYS A 495 -22.32 -1.59 -2.11
N VAL A 496 -22.74 -1.40 -3.36
CA VAL A 496 -24.15 -1.27 -3.73
C VAL A 496 -24.56 -2.48 -4.55
N ILE A 497 -25.60 -3.18 -4.10
CA ILE A 497 -26.17 -4.34 -4.77
C ILE A 497 -27.49 -3.93 -5.43
N TYR A 498 -27.70 -4.32 -6.67
CA TYR A 498 -28.91 -3.97 -7.43
C TYR A 498 -29.23 -5.05 -8.48
N PRO A 499 -30.48 -5.22 -8.91
CA PRO A 499 -30.85 -6.22 -9.91
C PRO A 499 -30.15 -6.03 -11.26
N GLN A 500 -29.89 -7.13 -11.98
CA GLN A 500 -29.33 -7.14 -13.35
C GLN A 500 -30.39 -6.71 -14.40
N VAL A 501 -30.78 -5.45 -14.30
CA VAL A 501 -31.69 -4.63 -15.10
C VAL A 501 -31.19 -3.99 -16.39
N PRO A 502 -31.78 -4.10 -17.61
CA PRO A 502 -31.63 -3.01 -18.58
C PRO A 502 -32.17 -1.71 -18.00
N ILE A 503 -31.41 -0.62 -18.12
CA ILE A 503 -31.79 0.72 -17.65
C ILE A 503 -31.60 1.76 -18.76
N PRO A 504 -32.28 2.91 -18.71
CA PRO A 504 -32.09 4.01 -19.65
C PRO A 504 -30.62 4.39 -19.82
N VAL A 505 -30.19 4.62 -21.07
CA VAL A 505 -28.80 5.03 -21.42
C VAL A 505 -28.43 6.43 -20.93
N GLU A 506 -29.43 7.23 -20.57
CA GLU A 506 -29.31 8.52 -19.90
C GLU A 506 -30.65 8.81 -19.21
N LYS A 507 -30.69 9.88 -18.40
CA LYS A 507 -31.92 10.28 -17.71
C LYS A 507 -33.03 10.58 -18.74
N ASP A 508 -34.23 10.05 -18.48
CA ASP A 508 -35.43 10.24 -19.32
C ASP A 508 -35.34 9.65 -20.74
N SER A 509 -34.37 8.76 -21.00
CA SER A 509 -34.25 8.07 -22.29
C SER A 509 -35.23 6.91 -22.47
N ASN A 510 -35.71 6.72 -23.71
CA ASN A 510 -36.48 5.53 -24.11
C ASN A 510 -35.59 4.36 -24.58
N ASN A 511 -34.27 4.58 -24.68
CA ASN A 511 -33.31 3.54 -25.05
C ASN A 511 -32.72 2.91 -23.78
N TYR A 512 -32.73 1.58 -23.71
CA TYR A 512 -32.28 0.83 -22.54
C TYR A 512 -31.07 -0.03 -22.87
N HIS A 513 -30.10 -0.07 -21.95
CA HIS A 513 -28.93 -0.91 -22.05
C HIS A 513 -28.65 -1.58 -20.71
N LEU A 514 -28.25 -2.85 -20.76
CA LEU A 514 -27.78 -3.54 -19.56
C LEU A 514 -26.44 -2.91 -19.15
N PRO A 515 -26.25 -2.51 -17.88
CA PRO A 515 -24.97 -2.00 -17.44
C PRO A 515 -23.83 -2.99 -17.75
N THR A 516 -22.60 -2.50 -17.86
CA THR A 516 -21.38 -3.29 -18.08
C THR A 516 -20.28 -2.88 -17.08
N PRO A 517 -19.33 -3.77 -16.72
CA PRO A 517 -18.25 -3.41 -15.81
C PRO A 517 -17.48 -2.16 -16.28
N GLY A 518 -17.40 -1.17 -15.40
CA GLY A 518 -16.81 0.15 -15.68
C GLY A 518 -17.81 1.26 -15.94
N ASP A 519 -19.08 0.95 -16.23
CA ASP A 519 -20.12 1.97 -16.38
C ASP A 519 -20.39 2.69 -15.05
N TYR A 520 -20.83 3.94 -15.16
CA TYR A 520 -21.41 4.68 -14.05
C TYR A 520 -22.93 4.74 -14.20
N ILE A 521 -23.63 4.37 -13.14
CA ILE A 521 -25.07 4.39 -13.09
C ILE A 521 -25.56 5.10 -11.83
N VAL A 522 -26.76 5.66 -11.91
CA VAL A 522 -27.45 6.19 -10.73
C VAL A 522 -28.28 5.07 -10.11
N VAL A 523 -28.13 4.86 -8.81
CA VAL A 523 -28.90 3.87 -8.05
C VAL A 523 -29.64 4.56 -6.92
N GLN A 524 -30.95 4.35 -6.82
CA GLN A 524 -31.73 4.80 -5.67
C GLN A 524 -31.72 3.72 -4.59
N ILE A 525 -31.28 4.06 -3.39
CA ILE A 525 -31.17 3.11 -2.28
C ILE A 525 -32.55 2.87 -1.65
N HIS A 526 -32.90 1.62 -1.36
CA HIS A 526 -34.16 1.26 -0.71
C HIS A 526 -34.00 0.33 0.50
N ASP A 527 -32.83 -0.31 0.66
CA ASP A 527 -32.53 -1.21 1.77
C ASP A 527 -31.02 -1.20 2.07
N CYS A 528 -30.62 -1.65 3.25
CA CYS A 528 -29.21 -1.71 3.63
C CYS A 528 -28.94 -2.74 4.74
N SER A 529 -27.66 -3.08 4.90
CA SER A 529 -27.11 -3.68 6.12
C SER A 529 -25.94 -2.83 6.61
N SER A 530 -25.25 -3.22 7.68
CA SER A 530 -24.03 -2.52 8.13
C SER A 530 -22.84 -2.62 7.15
N GLN A 531 -22.96 -3.34 6.03
CA GLN A 531 -21.86 -3.58 5.10
C GLN A 531 -22.17 -3.22 3.64
N VAL A 532 -23.45 -3.19 3.26
CA VAL A 532 -23.86 -2.98 1.88
C VAL A 532 -25.12 -2.12 1.82
N LEU A 533 -25.24 -1.36 0.74
CA LEU A 533 -26.48 -0.73 0.33
C LEU A 533 -27.14 -1.61 -0.74
N LYS A 534 -28.46 -1.56 -0.80
CA LYS A 534 -29.26 -2.18 -1.86
C LYS A 534 -30.16 -1.15 -2.51
N GLY A 535 -30.27 -1.20 -3.82
CA GLY A 535 -30.98 -0.18 -4.55
C GLY A 535 -31.54 -0.65 -5.89
N LYS A 536 -32.35 0.24 -6.46
CA LYS A 536 -32.90 0.13 -7.81
C LYS A 536 -32.01 0.93 -8.77
N PRO A 537 -31.50 0.31 -9.86
CA PRO A 537 -30.72 1.04 -10.84
C PRO A 537 -31.67 1.91 -11.69
N MET A 538 -31.28 3.16 -11.92
CA MET A 538 -32.17 4.19 -12.48
C MET A 538 -31.83 4.53 -13.93
N TYR A 539 -30.58 4.89 -14.23
CA TYR A 539 -30.10 5.25 -15.57
C TYR A 539 -28.55 5.28 -15.59
N HIS A 540 -27.95 5.20 -16.77
CA HIS A 540 -26.53 5.44 -17.00
C HIS A 540 -26.19 6.93 -16.96
N THR A 541 -24.98 7.27 -16.52
CA THR A 541 -24.49 8.66 -16.48
C THR A 541 -22.96 8.68 -16.54
N THR A 542 -22.35 9.86 -16.50
CA THR A 542 -20.92 10.02 -16.27
C THR A 542 -20.67 10.55 -14.86
N LEU A 543 -19.42 10.46 -14.39
CA LEU A 543 -19.05 11.00 -13.10
C LEU A 543 -19.29 12.52 -13.08
N GLN A 544 -18.83 13.22 -14.12
CA GLN A 544 -18.98 14.67 -14.22
C GLN A 544 -20.45 15.09 -14.29
N GLU A 545 -21.26 14.38 -15.08
CA GLU A 545 -22.66 14.71 -15.27
C GLU A 545 -23.47 14.58 -13.96
N PHE A 546 -23.26 13.48 -13.22
CA PHE A 546 -23.92 13.26 -11.93
C PHE A 546 -23.69 14.42 -10.95
N TYR A 547 -22.45 14.89 -10.83
CA TYR A 547 -22.09 15.96 -9.90
C TYR A 547 -22.43 17.37 -10.44
N LYS A 548 -22.46 17.58 -11.76
CA LYS A 548 -22.91 18.83 -12.38
C LYS A 548 -24.40 19.08 -12.17
N ASN A 549 -25.21 18.01 -12.19
CA ASN A 549 -26.67 18.09 -12.04
C ASN A 549 -27.16 18.36 -10.59
N GLY A 550 -26.26 18.69 -9.67
CA GLY A 550 -26.63 19.25 -8.36
C GLY A 550 -27.08 18.24 -7.32
N PHE A 551 -26.83 16.94 -7.49
CA PHE A 551 -27.13 15.93 -6.46
C PHE A 551 -26.34 16.12 -5.16
N LEU A 552 -25.27 16.94 -5.16
CA LEU A 552 -24.59 17.39 -3.93
C LEU A 552 -25.19 18.66 -3.31
N LYS A 553 -26.04 19.41 -4.03
CA LYS A 553 -26.59 20.70 -3.56
C LYS A 553 -27.97 20.58 -2.90
N ASN A 554 -28.69 19.47 -3.11
CA ASN A 554 -30.09 19.34 -2.72
C ASN A 554 -30.35 18.53 -1.43
N ASP A 555 -29.32 18.00 -0.77
CA ASP A 555 -29.47 17.27 0.51
C ASP A 555 -29.13 18.12 1.75
N VAL A 556 -28.96 19.43 1.58
CA VAL A 556 -28.87 20.41 2.69
C VAL A 556 -30.09 21.33 2.62
N LYS A 557 -31.22 20.84 3.11
CA LYS A 557 -32.32 21.67 3.61
C LYS A 557 -32.86 21.10 4.90
#